data_AF-A0A8J2WY51-F1
#
_entry.id   AF-A0A8J2WY51-F1
#
_cell.length_a   1.000
_cell.length_b   1.000
_cell.length_c   1.000
_cell.angle_alpha   90.00
_cell.angle_beta   90.00
_cell.angle_gamma   90.00
#
_symmetry.space_group_name_H-M   'P 1'
#
loop_
_entity.id
_entity.type
_entity.pdbx_description
1 polymer ?
#
loop_
_entity_poly.entity_id
_entity_poly.type
_entity_poly.pdbx_seq_one_letter_code
_entity_poly.pdbx_strand_id
1 'polypeptide(L)'
;MDSQRAARIATFSVGIAVASYAAYQLGKLVQRKRHDAKNSTSCVELRPPFPDEVVQLLRSSVLCYLSTLADGAPHLSLMNFTYCPADEKIIMSTRRDTTKYRALLKNKRVAVLIHDFPAEERQRAAAASARAAGHSGDYAQTYSVTLYGSVQVETGAAAERYRAMHLERNGAGQRQFIVGDNIGIITVLVDKARICNQADKVHIWDASAPVVQSPSECDVDSPKSA
;
A
#
# COMPACT_ATOMS: atom_id res chain seq x y z
N MET A 1 69.12 36.16 14.80
CA MET A 1 69.16 35.37 13.55
C MET A 1 69.39 33.92 13.95
N ASP A 2 68.37 33.12 13.67
CA ASP A 2 68.32 31.67 13.50
C ASP A 2 68.55 30.64 14.63
N SER A 3 67.67 29.64 14.57
CA SER A 3 67.82 28.22 14.92
C SER A 3 67.85 27.76 16.39
N GLN A 4 66.76 27.15 16.87
CA GLN A 4 66.64 25.68 16.92
C GLN A 4 65.31 25.21 17.54
N ARG A 5 64.83 24.09 17.00
CA ARG A 5 63.57 23.37 17.29
C ARG A 5 63.57 22.70 18.67
N ALA A 6 62.40 22.65 19.32
CA ALA A 6 61.99 21.49 20.13
C ALA A 6 60.46 21.44 20.25
N ALA A 7 59.90 20.24 20.09
CA ALA A 7 58.48 19.96 19.95
C ALA A 7 57.99 19.03 21.07
N ARG A 8 56.67 19.06 21.30
CA ARG A 8 55.80 18.04 21.97
C ARG A 8 55.87 18.07 23.51
N ILE A 9 54.79 17.86 24.27
CA ILE A 9 53.76 16.81 24.16
C ILE A 9 52.43 17.34 24.73
N ALA A 10 51.36 17.29 23.93
CA ALA A 10 49.99 17.39 24.43
C ALA A 10 49.39 15.98 24.44
N THR A 11 49.17 15.45 25.63
CA THR A 11 48.56 14.15 25.89
C THR A 11 47.07 14.26 25.59
N PHE A 12 46.60 13.69 24.48
CA PHE A 12 45.17 13.54 24.21
C PHE A 12 44.72 12.11 24.56
N SER A 13 43.72 12.07 25.41
CA SER A 13 43.08 10.92 26.05
C SER A 13 42.30 10.06 25.04
N VAL A 14 42.91 8.97 24.58
CA VAL A 14 42.21 7.86 23.92
C VAL A 14 41.65 6.94 25.02
N GLY A 15 40.54 7.33 25.64
CA GLY A 15 39.99 6.58 26.78
C GLY A 15 38.47 6.44 26.85
N ILE A 16 37.70 7.27 26.13
CA ILE A 16 36.24 7.37 26.37
C ILE A 16 35.40 6.69 25.27
N ALA A 17 35.97 6.38 24.10
CA ALA A 17 35.18 5.88 22.97
C ALA A 17 34.93 4.35 22.96
N VAL A 18 35.66 3.55 23.73
CA VAL A 18 35.54 2.07 23.65
C VAL A 18 34.45 1.52 24.60
N ALA A 19 34.19 2.20 25.73
CA ALA A 19 33.21 1.75 26.72
C ALA A 19 31.75 1.84 26.20
N SER A 20 31.45 2.79 25.31
CA SER A 20 30.09 2.98 24.79
C SER A 20 29.67 1.92 23.76
N TYR A 21 30.62 1.31 23.04
CA TYR A 21 30.29 0.31 22.01
C TYR A 21 30.00 -1.07 22.61
N ALA A 22 30.73 -1.45 23.67
CA ALA A 22 30.50 -2.73 24.36
C ALA A 22 29.14 -2.77 25.08
N ALA A 23 28.72 -1.66 25.68
CA ALA A 23 27.40 -1.54 26.32
C ALA A 23 26.24 -1.57 25.30
N TYR A 24 26.43 -0.95 24.12
CA TYR A 24 25.44 -0.98 23.04
C TYR A 24 25.20 -2.41 22.52
N GLN A 25 26.25 -3.24 22.45
CA GLN A 25 26.12 -4.60 21.91
C GLN A 25 25.56 -5.62 22.92
N LEU A 26 25.75 -5.42 24.22
CA LEU A 26 25.10 -6.27 25.24
C LEU A 26 23.59 -6.02 25.36
N GLY A 27 23.12 -4.80 25.10
CA GLY A 27 21.69 -4.46 25.12
C GLY A 27 20.87 -5.19 24.04
N LYS A 28 21.49 -5.59 22.93
CA LYS A 28 20.82 -6.33 21.84
C LYS A 28 20.74 -7.84 22.05
N LEU A 29 21.47 -8.40 23.01
CA LEU A 29 21.49 -9.85 23.29
C LEU A 29 20.56 -10.28 24.43
N VAL A 30 20.13 -9.36 25.29
CA VAL A 30 19.20 -9.66 26.41
C VAL A 30 17.72 -9.54 26.02
N GLN A 31 17.39 -8.80 24.96
CA GLN A 31 16.02 -8.68 24.44
C GLN A 31 15.58 -9.86 23.54
N ARG A 32 16.44 -10.87 23.33
CA ARG A 32 16.16 -12.04 22.47
C ARG A 32 15.59 -13.25 23.18
N LYS A 33 15.19 -13.14 24.45
CA LYS A 33 14.55 -14.25 25.16
C LYS A 33 13.42 -13.73 26.03
N ARG A 34 12.22 -14.25 25.77
CA ARG A 34 10.93 -14.03 26.48
C ARG A 34 10.08 -12.90 25.92
N HIS A 35 9.44 -13.21 24.80
CA HIS A 35 7.98 -13.27 24.79
C HIS A 35 7.58 -14.26 23.69
N ASP A 36 7.58 -15.55 24.06
CA ASP A 36 6.79 -16.57 23.38
C ASP A 36 5.31 -16.23 23.62
N ALA A 37 4.80 -15.29 22.83
CA ALA A 37 3.37 -15.04 22.70
C ALA A 37 2.98 -15.47 21.30
N LYS A 38 2.27 -16.59 21.24
CA LYS A 38 1.55 -17.08 20.07
C LYS A 38 0.85 -15.91 19.37
N ASN A 39 1.35 -15.51 18.21
CA ASN A 39 0.52 -14.90 17.20
C ASN A 39 0.80 -15.69 15.93
N SER A 40 -0.13 -16.58 15.60
CA SER A 40 -0.16 -17.28 14.33
C SER A 40 -0.25 -16.23 13.23
N THR A 41 0.89 -15.84 12.68
CA THR A 41 0.95 -15.01 11.47
C THR A 41 0.48 -15.89 10.30
N SER A 42 -0.83 -16.07 10.16
CA SER A 42 -1.40 -16.57 8.92
C SER A 42 -0.97 -15.62 7.82
N CYS A 43 -0.22 -16.12 6.85
CA CYS A 43 0.02 -15.42 5.61
C CYS A 43 -1.35 -15.20 4.95
N VAL A 44 -1.92 -14.02 5.11
CA VAL A 44 -3.20 -13.68 4.48
C VAL A 44 -2.98 -13.76 2.97
N GLU A 45 -3.62 -14.75 2.35
CA GLU A 45 -3.57 -14.97 0.91
C GLU A 45 -4.30 -13.81 0.22
N LEU A 46 -3.52 -12.89 -0.34
CA LEU A 46 -4.00 -11.62 -0.90
C LEU A 46 -4.61 -11.77 -2.32
N ARG A 47 -5.23 -12.90 -2.66
CA ARG A 47 -5.86 -13.06 -3.97
C ARG A 47 -7.24 -12.41 -3.97
N PRO A 48 -7.74 -11.92 -5.10
CA PRO A 48 -9.16 -11.65 -5.23
C PRO A 48 -10.00 -12.86 -4.78
N PRO A 49 -10.93 -12.70 -3.83
CA PRO A 49 -11.34 -11.45 -3.20
C PRO A 49 -10.26 -10.85 -2.28
N PHE A 50 -9.84 -9.60 -2.55
CA PHE A 50 -8.77 -8.95 -1.80
C PHE A 50 -9.07 -8.98 -0.28
N PRO A 51 -8.04 -8.96 0.59
CA PRO A 51 -8.24 -8.86 2.02
C PRO A 51 -9.03 -7.62 2.41
N ASP A 52 -9.74 -7.73 3.52
CA ASP A 52 -10.69 -6.73 3.99
C ASP A 52 -10.07 -5.34 4.13
N GLU A 53 -8.80 -5.26 4.52
CA GLU A 53 -8.08 -3.98 4.66
C GLU A 53 -7.91 -3.27 3.31
N VAL A 54 -7.59 -4.03 2.26
CA VAL A 54 -7.46 -3.50 0.90
C VAL A 54 -8.83 -3.11 0.38
N VAL A 55 -9.84 -3.96 0.55
CA VAL A 55 -11.21 -3.68 0.12
C VAL A 55 -11.76 -2.43 0.82
N GLN A 56 -11.49 -2.27 2.12
CA GLN A 56 -11.89 -1.10 2.89
C GLN A 56 -11.24 0.18 2.34
N LEU A 57 -9.93 0.17 2.08
CA LEU A 57 -9.22 1.28 1.46
C LEU A 57 -9.78 1.62 0.06
N LEU A 58 -10.00 0.60 -0.77
CA LEU A 58 -10.53 0.76 -2.12
C LEU A 58 -11.97 1.32 -2.12
N ARG A 59 -12.75 1.00 -1.09
CA ARG A 59 -14.12 1.51 -0.91
C ARG A 59 -14.18 2.88 -0.23
N SER A 60 -13.17 3.28 0.53
CA SER A 60 -13.15 4.58 1.23
C SER A 60 -12.55 5.69 0.37
N SER A 61 -11.69 5.35 -0.60
CA SER A 61 -11.06 6.31 -1.51
C SER A 61 -11.77 6.44 -2.86
N VAL A 62 -11.48 7.54 -3.55
CA VAL A 62 -11.95 7.83 -4.92
C VAL A 62 -10.82 8.34 -5.82
N LEU A 63 -9.64 8.63 -5.26
CA LEU A 63 -8.47 9.15 -5.99
C LEU A 63 -7.31 8.15 -5.93
N CYS A 64 -6.60 8.01 -7.04
CA CYS A 64 -5.39 7.21 -7.13
C CYS A 64 -4.34 7.89 -8.00
N TYR A 65 -3.10 7.44 -7.87
CA TYR A 65 -2.01 7.81 -8.77
C TYR A 65 -1.71 6.65 -9.72
N LEU A 66 -2.00 6.85 -11.00
CA LEU A 66 -1.70 5.90 -12.07
C LEU A 66 -0.32 6.21 -12.64
N SER A 67 0.57 5.23 -12.59
CA SER A 67 1.87 5.25 -13.26
C SER A 67 1.82 4.44 -14.55
N THR A 68 2.34 5.04 -15.62
CA THR A 68 2.42 4.51 -16.98
C THR A 68 3.83 4.71 -17.52
N LEU A 69 4.22 3.96 -18.56
CA LEU A 69 5.51 4.16 -19.24
C LEU A 69 5.30 4.96 -20.53
N ALA A 70 5.66 6.24 -20.53
CA ALA A 70 5.56 7.12 -21.69
C ALA A 70 6.96 7.35 -22.28
N ASP A 71 7.17 6.89 -23.51
CA ASP A 71 8.41 7.09 -24.28
C ASP A 71 9.69 6.72 -23.49
N GLY A 72 9.62 5.61 -22.74
CA GLY A 72 10.72 5.08 -21.93
C GLY A 72 10.86 5.70 -20.54
N ALA A 73 10.06 6.70 -20.19
CA ALA A 73 10.09 7.37 -18.88
C ALA A 73 8.81 7.09 -18.06
N PRO A 74 8.90 7.05 -16.72
CA PRO A 74 7.73 6.95 -15.87
C PRO A 74 6.87 8.21 -15.98
N HIS A 75 5.57 8.03 -16.18
CA HIS A 75 4.59 9.10 -16.30
C HIS A 75 3.45 8.86 -15.30
N LEU A 76 3.30 9.79 -14.35
CA LEU A 76 2.32 9.73 -13.26
C LEU A 76 1.07 10.55 -13.59
N SER A 77 -0.08 10.13 -13.11
CA SER A 77 -1.36 10.79 -13.33
C SER A 77 -2.29 10.64 -12.15
N LEU A 78 -2.85 11.76 -11.67
CA LEU A 78 -3.97 11.72 -10.73
C LEU A 78 -5.24 11.29 -11.47
N MET A 79 -5.95 10.30 -10.93
CA MET A 79 -7.14 9.72 -11.53
C MET A 79 -8.22 9.53 -10.48
N ASN A 80 -9.47 9.72 -10.88
CA ASN A 80 -10.60 9.15 -10.15
C ASN A 80 -10.67 7.66 -10.46
N PHE A 81 -10.99 6.84 -9.47
CA PHE A 81 -11.15 5.40 -9.65
C PHE A 81 -12.43 4.86 -9.02
N THR A 82 -12.77 3.64 -9.37
CA THR A 82 -13.82 2.85 -8.74
C THR A 82 -13.40 1.40 -8.71
N TYR A 83 -13.41 0.78 -7.54
CA TYR A 83 -13.19 -0.65 -7.42
C TYR A 83 -14.50 -1.39 -7.69
N CYS A 84 -14.45 -2.39 -8.56
CA CYS A 84 -15.55 -3.28 -8.90
C CYS A 84 -15.28 -4.65 -8.28
N PRO A 85 -15.94 -5.01 -7.16
CA PRO A 85 -15.70 -6.30 -6.50
C PRO A 85 -16.13 -7.49 -7.36
N ALA A 86 -17.21 -7.37 -8.12
CA ALA A 86 -17.72 -8.47 -8.94
C ALA A 86 -16.72 -8.93 -10.01
N ASP A 87 -15.97 -7.99 -10.59
CA ASP A 87 -14.99 -8.25 -11.64
C ASP A 87 -13.54 -8.14 -11.13
N GLU A 88 -13.35 -7.80 -9.85
CA GLU A 88 -12.04 -7.57 -9.21
C GLU A 88 -11.13 -6.61 -9.98
N LYS A 89 -11.74 -5.53 -10.48
CA LYS A 89 -11.10 -4.54 -11.36
C LYS A 89 -11.10 -3.14 -10.74
N ILE A 90 -10.05 -2.38 -11.05
CA ILE A 90 -10.04 -0.93 -10.83
C ILE A 90 -10.48 -0.24 -12.12
N ILE A 91 -11.62 0.45 -12.07
CA ILE A 91 -12.18 1.23 -13.17
C ILE A 91 -11.67 2.66 -13.09
N MET A 92 -11.26 3.22 -14.23
CA MET A 92 -10.93 4.63 -14.40
C MET A 92 -11.44 5.13 -15.76
N SER A 93 -11.57 6.44 -15.91
CA SER A 93 -11.82 7.09 -17.20
C SER A 93 -10.67 8.01 -17.59
N THR A 94 -10.41 8.14 -18.89
CA THR A 94 -9.42 9.10 -19.38
C THR A 94 -9.72 9.55 -20.80
N ARG A 95 -9.29 10.77 -21.15
CA ARG A 95 -9.41 11.23 -22.53
C ARG A 95 -8.44 10.48 -23.45
N ARG A 96 -8.89 10.14 -24.66
CA ARG A 96 -8.12 9.35 -25.63
C ARG A 96 -6.92 10.11 -26.23
N ASP A 97 -6.92 11.43 -26.11
CA ASP A 97 -5.85 12.33 -26.58
C ASP A 97 -4.71 12.51 -25.56
N THR A 98 -4.79 11.93 -24.36
CA THR A 98 -3.80 12.13 -23.31
C THR A 98 -2.52 11.31 -23.52
N THR A 99 -1.40 11.78 -22.94
CA THR A 99 -0.13 11.03 -22.90
C THR A 99 -0.30 9.65 -22.26
N LYS A 100 -1.04 9.57 -21.14
CA LYS A 100 -1.29 8.30 -20.45
C LYS A 100 -2.09 7.33 -21.32
N TYR A 101 -3.11 7.79 -22.03
CA TYR A 101 -3.87 6.92 -22.94
C TYR A 101 -3.00 6.39 -24.07
N ARG A 102 -2.20 7.25 -24.72
CA ARG A 102 -1.24 6.83 -25.76
C ARG A 102 -0.19 5.85 -25.22
N ALA A 103 0.34 6.09 -24.01
CA ALA A 103 1.27 5.19 -23.34
C ALA A 103 0.64 3.81 -23.10
N LEU A 104 -0.61 3.79 -22.61
CA LEU A 104 -1.38 2.56 -22.37
C LEU A 104 -1.65 1.77 -23.66
N LEU A 105 -1.70 2.40 -24.83
CA LEU A 105 -1.81 1.66 -26.09
C LEU A 105 -0.52 0.89 -26.43
N LYS A 106 0.64 1.42 -26.06
CA LYS A 106 1.95 0.80 -26.32
C LYS A 106 2.33 -0.24 -25.25
N ASN A 107 2.09 0.06 -23.98
CA ASN A 107 2.41 -0.81 -22.86
C ASN A 107 1.25 -0.83 -21.86
N LYS A 108 0.70 -2.03 -21.63
CA LYS A 108 -0.46 -2.24 -20.76
C LYS A 108 -0.08 -2.36 -19.28
N ARG A 109 1.20 -2.48 -18.93
CA ARG A 109 1.66 -2.61 -17.54
C ARG A 109 1.58 -1.28 -16.82
N VAL A 110 0.99 -1.31 -15.63
CA VAL A 110 0.80 -0.11 -14.80
C VAL A 110 1.08 -0.40 -13.33
N ALA A 111 1.31 0.67 -12.58
CA ALA A 111 1.20 0.67 -11.12
C ALA A 111 0.15 1.71 -10.71
N VAL A 112 -0.67 1.38 -9.72
CA VAL A 112 -1.70 2.24 -9.16
C VAL A 112 -1.44 2.38 -7.67
N LEU A 113 -1.20 3.60 -7.21
CA LEU A 113 -1.01 3.90 -5.80
C LEU A 113 -2.30 4.52 -5.23
N ILE A 114 -2.78 3.97 -4.12
CA ILE A 114 -3.94 4.44 -3.37
C ILE A 114 -3.53 4.51 -1.90
N HIS A 115 -3.92 5.59 -1.23
CA HIS A 115 -3.74 5.73 0.21
C HIS A 115 -4.90 6.50 0.82
N ASP A 116 -5.09 6.33 2.12
CA ASP A 116 -6.10 7.05 2.91
C ASP A 116 -5.49 7.95 3.98
N PHE A 117 -4.19 8.28 3.86
CA PHE A 117 -3.51 9.18 4.80
C PHE A 117 -4.35 10.45 5.05
N PRO A 118 -4.89 10.63 6.27
CA PRO A 118 -5.71 11.78 6.58
C PRO A 118 -4.82 13.02 6.59
N ALA A 119 -5.34 14.13 6.06
CA ALA A 119 -4.72 15.44 6.25
C ALA A 119 -4.62 15.75 7.75
N GLU A 120 -3.56 16.44 8.18
CA GLU A 120 -3.27 16.72 9.60
C GLU A 120 -4.43 17.34 10.39
N GLU A 121 -5.28 18.12 9.72
CA GLU A 121 -6.47 18.72 10.32
C GLU A 121 -7.60 17.70 10.52
N ARG A 122 -7.79 16.80 9.55
CA ARG A 122 -8.70 15.65 9.66
C ARG A 122 -8.22 14.67 10.75
N GLN A 123 -6.90 14.49 10.88
CA GLN A 123 -6.28 13.74 11.97
C GLN A 123 -6.64 14.32 13.34
N ARG A 124 -6.52 15.65 13.50
CA ARG A 124 -6.84 16.34 14.75
C ARG A 124 -8.34 16.29 15.08
N ALA A 125 -9.19 16.56 14.09
CA ALA A 125 -10.65 16.57 14.27
C ALA A 125 -11.19 15.18 14.60
N ALA A 126 -10.74 14.16 13.89
CA ALA A 126 -11.11 12.79 14.22
C ALA A 126 -10.58 12.41 15.62
N ALA A 127 -9.41 12.94 16.04
CA ALA A 127 -8.77 12.49 17.28
C ALA A 127 -9.49 13.04 18.49
N ALA A 128 -10.06 14.23 18.34
CA ALA A 128 -11.01 14.79 19.28
C ALA A 128 -12.30 13.94 19.35
N SER A 129 -12.87 13.51 18.23
CA SER A 129 -14.13 12.75 18.22
C SER A 129 -14.01 11.32 18.76
N ALA A 130 -12.92 10.59 18.47
CA ALA A 130 -12.69 9.25 19.02
C ALA A 130 -12.50 9.27 20.54
N ARG A 131 -11.78 10.29 21.05
CA ARG A 131 -11.60 10.52 22.50
C ARG A 131 -12.93 10.84 23.18
N ALA A 132 -13.80 11.63 22.54
CA ALA A 132 -15.13 11.94 23.05
C ALA A 132 -16.06 10.71 23.07
N ALA A 133 -15.88 9.77 22.14
CA ALA A 133 -16.68 8.55 22.04
C ALA A 133 -16.20 7.41 22.95
N GLY A 134 -15.22 7.63 23.84
CA GLY A 134 -14.71 6.60 24.75
C GLY A 134 -14.02 5.42 24.07
N HIS A 135 -13.75 5.51 22.76
CA HIS A 135 -13.00 4.51 22.04
C HIS A 135 -11.51 4.77 22.30
N SER A 136 -10.77 3.75 22.74
CA SER A 136 -9.31 3.77 22.63
C SER A 136 -9.01 4.05 21.17
N GLY A 137 -8.48 5.23 20.87
CA GLY A 137 -8.40 5.78 19.53
C GLY A 137 -7.63 4.87 18.58
N ASP A 138 -8.33 3.90 18.00
CA ASP A 138 -7.80 2.97 17.03
C ASP A 138 -7.85 3.66 15.67
N TYR A 139 -7.10 4.75 15.57
CA TYR A 139 -6.74 5.38 14.30
C TYR A 139 -5.73 4.56 13.50
N ALA A 140 -5.78 3.24 13.68
CA ALA A 140 -4.58 2.46 13.79
C ALA A 140 -4.06 1.96 12.46
N GLN A 141 -4.78 2.12 11.36
CA GLN A 141 -4.35 1.52 10.11
C GLN A 141 -4.70 2.40 8.91
N THR A 142 -3.99 3.50 8.72
CA THR A 142 -3.94 4.09 7.37
C THR A 142 -3.09 3.18 6.50
N TYR A 143 -3.59 2.86 5.33
CA TYR A 143 -2.92 1.98 4.39
C TYR A 143 -2.48 2.76 3.17
N SER A 144 -1.32 2.36 2.66
CA SER A 144 -0.88 2.67 1.32
C SER A 144 -0.79 1.37 0.55
N VAL A 145 -1.53 1.26 -0.54
CA VAL A 145 -1.48 0.11 -1.44
C VAL A 145 -0.95 0.52 -2.80
N THR A 146 0.06 -0.20 -3.26
CA THR A 146 0.49 -0.16 -4.67
C THR A 146 0.00 -1.44 -5.35
N LEU A 147 -0.92 -1.28 -6.29
CA LEU A 147 -1.44 -2.35 -7.14
C LEU A 147 -0.66 -2.35 -8.45
N TYR A 148 -0.19 -3.51 -8.86
CA TYR A 148 0.45 -3.72 -10.16
C TYR A 148 -0.46 -4.60 -11.01
N GLY A 149 -0.53 -4.29 -12.29
CA GLY A 149 -1.43 -5.01 -13.16
C GLY A 149 -1.33 -4.63 -14.62
N SER A 150 -2.32 -5.11 -15.36
CA SER A 150 -2.48 -4.87 -16.79
C SER A 150 -3.75 -4.08 -17.06
N VAL A 151 -3.66 -3.09 -17.93
CA VAL A 151 -4.79 -2.27 -18.35
C VAL A 151 -5.51 -2.90 -19.54
N GLN A 152 -6.84 -2.88 -19.50
CA GLN A 152 -7.72 -3.10 -20.64
C GLN A 152 -8.44 -1.79 -20.98
N VAL A 153 -8.47 -1.45 -22.28
CA VAL A 153 -9.32 -0.36 -22.78
C VAL A 153 -10.66 -0.97 -23.14
N GLU A 154 -11.71 -0.61 -22.41
CA GLU A 154 -13.02 -1.22 -22.58
C GLU A 154 -13.77 -0.58 -23.74
N THR A 155 -14.63 -1.38 -24.40
CA THR A 155 -15.47 -0.95 -25.51
C THR A 155 -16.88 -1.55 -25.40
N GLY A 156 -17.83 -1.01 -26.18
CA GLY A 156 -19.19 -1.53 -26.27
C GLY A 156 -19.92 -1.58 -24.92
N ALA A 157 -20.71 -2.65 -24.72
CA ALA A 157 -21.54 -2.81 -23.52
C ALA A 157 -20.72 -2.86 -22.21
N ALA A 158 -19.51 -3.43 -22.25
CA ALA A 158 -18.65 -3.46 -21.07
C ALA A 158 -18.20 -2.05 -20.67
N ALA A 159 -17.80 -1.22 -21.63
CA ALA A 159 -17.43 0.17 -21.35
C ALA A 159 -18.58 0.94 -20.70
N GLU A 160 -19.80 0.83 -21.23
CA GLU A 160 -20.94 1.56 -20.70
C GLU A 160 -21.37 1.06 -19.31
N ARG A 161 -21.28 -0.25 -19.06
CA ARG A 161 -21.49 -0.83 -17.74
C ARG A 161 -20.52 -0.24 -16.71
N TYR A 162 -19.22 -0.23 -17.02
CA TYR A 162 -18.21 0.32 -16.12
C TYR A 162 -18.29 1.84 -16.01
N ARG A 163 -18.65 2.55 -17.07
CA ARG A 163 -18.89 4.01 -17.04
C ARG A 163 -20.00 4.35 -16.07
N ALA A 164 -21.11 3.60 -16.09
CA ALA A 164 -22.23 3.79 -15.19
C ALA A 164 -21.81 3.62 -13.73
N MET A 165 -21.12 2.52 -13.39
CA MET A 165 -20.58 2.30 -12.04
C MET A 165 -19.63 3.42 -11.60
N HIS A 166 -18.74 3.85 -12.51
CA HIS A 166 -17.75 4.88 -12.22
C HIS A 166 -18.40 6.25 -11.97
N LEU A 167 -19.43 6.60 -12.75
CA LEU A 167 -20.20 7.83 -12.61
C LEU A 167 -21.02 7.83 -11.32
N GLU A 168 -21.70 6.72 -11.00
CA GLU A 168 -22.46 6.57 -9.76
C GLU A 168 -21.57 6.79 -8.53
N ARG A 169 -20.37 6.20 -8.53
CA ARG A 169 -19.42 6.31 -7.42
C ARG A 169 -18.83 7.72 -7.25
N ASN A 170 -18.52 8.41 -8.35
CA ASN A 170 -17.80 9.70 -8.31
C ASN A 170 -18.73 10.92 -8.33
N GLY A 171 -20.02 10.73 -8.62
CA GLY A 171 -21.04 11.77 -8.59
C GLY A 171 -21.01 12.73 -9.78
N ALA A 172 -22.03 13.60 -9.83
CA ALA A 172 -22.26 14.50 -10.97
C ALA A 172 -21.14 15.52 -11.19
N GLY A 173 -20.43 15.94 -10.14
CA GLY A 173 -19.34 16.93 -10.23
C GLY A 173 -18.09 16.46 -10.98
N GLN A 174 -17.97 15.15 -11.25
CA GLN A 174 -16.87 14.55 -12.01
C GLN A 174 -17.30 14.09 -13.40
N ARG A 175 -18.56 14.34 -13.79
CA ARG A 175 -19.17 13.85 -15.03
C ARG A 175 -18.35 14.22 -16.27
N GLN A 176 -17.78 15.43 -16.32
CA GLN A 176 -16.95 15.93 -17.41
C GLN A 176 -15.66 15.12 -17.65
N PHE A 177 -15.22 14.34 -16.67
CA PHE A 177 -14.06 13.44 -16.79
C PHE A 177 -14.47 11.99 -17.10
N ILE A 178 -15.76 11.67 -17.01
CA ILE A 178 -16.30 10.31 -17.11
C ILE A 178 -17.15 10.13 -18.37
N VAL A 179 -17.84 11.16 -18.86
CA VAL A 179 -18.78 11.07 -19.99
C VAL A 179 -18.37 12.02 -21.11
N GLY A 180 -18.23 11.47 -22.32
CA GLY A 180 -17.94 12.23 -23.54
C GLY A 180 -17.33 11.34 -24.62
N ASP A 181 -17.44 11.73 -25.88
CA ASP A 181 -17.01 10.93 -27.04
C ASP A 181 -15.52 10.61 -27.01
N ASN A 182 -14.72 11.58 -26.54
CA ASN A 182 -13.28 11.43 -26.39
C ASN A 182 -12.86 10.80 -25.05
N ILE A 183 -13.79 10.27 -24.24
CA ILE A 183 -13.47 9.66 -22.94
C ILE A 183 -13.60 8.13 -23.03
N GLY A 184 -12.46 7.46 -22.94
CA GLY A 184 -12.37 6.01 -22.84
C GLY A 184 -12.48 5.53 -21.40
N ILE A 185 -13.07 4.35 -21.23
CA ILE A 185 -13.03 3.59 -19.98
C ILE A 185 -11.85 2.63 -20.04
N ILE A 186 -11.08 2.61 -18.95
CA ILE A 186 -10.01 1.64 -18.75
C ILE A 186 -10.26 0.87 -17.46
N THR A 187 -9.89 -0.40 -17.46
CA THR A 187 -9.88 -1.24 -16.27
C THR A 187 -8.48 -1.77 -16.00
N VAL A 188 -8.11 -1.93 -14.73
CA VAL A 188 -6.88 -2.58 -14.32
C VAL A 188 -7.23 -3.93 -13.73
N LEU A 189 -6.70 -4.99 -14.34
CA LEU A 189 -6.63 -6.30 -13.74
C LEU A 189 -5.36 -6.38 -12.90
N VAL A 190 -5.51 -6.55 -11.59
CA VAL A 190 -4.39 -6.57 -10.64
C VAL A 190 -3.81 -7.98 -10.56
N ASP A 191 -2.49 -8.09 -10.63
CA ASP A 191 -1.76 -9.36 -10.47
C ASP A 191 -0.73 -9.35 -9.35
N LYS A 192 -0.44 -8.19 -8.76
CA LYS A 192 0.49 -8.06 -7.63
C LYS A 192 0.12 -6.85 -6.80
N ALA A 193 0.31 -6.93 -5.48
CA ALA A 193 0.06 -5.80 -4.58
C ALA A 193 1.18 -5.66 -3.53
N ARG A 194 1.40 -4.42 -3.09
CA ARG A 194 2.23 -4.08 -1.93
C ARG A 194 1.42 -3.19 -1.01
N ILE A 195 1.24 -3.63 0.23
CA ILE A 195 0.43 -2.93 1.23
C ILE A 195 1.36 -2.56 2.37
N CYS A 196 1.37 -1.28 2.70
CA CYS A 196 2.12 -0.74 3.82
C CYS A 196 1.15 -0.07 4.80
N ASN A 197 1.38 -0.27 6.09
CA ASN A 197 0.68 0.46 7.15
C ASN A 197 1.61 1.47 7.83
N GLN A 198 1.09 2.23 8.80
CA GLN A 198 1.87 3.24 9.52
C GLN A 198 3.05 2.68 10.33
N ALA A 199 3.03 1.38 10.66
CA ALA A 199 4.09 0.71 11.40
C ALA A 199 5.23 0.21 10.48
N ASP A 200 5.27 0.64 9.22
CA ASP A 200 6.22 0.19 8.19
C ASP A 200 6.19 -1.34 7.96
N LYS A 201 5.06 -1.98 8.28
CA LYS A 201 4.84 -3.39 7.96
C LYS A 201 4.36 -3.51 6.53
N VAL A 202 5.16 -4.19 5.72
CA VAL A 202 4.87 -4.39 4.29
C VAL A 202 4.39 -5.82 4.03
N HIS A 203 3.18 -5.93 3.48
CA HIS A 203 2.64 -7.17 2.96
C HIS A 203 2.73 -7.18 1.43
N ILE A 204 3.22 -8.28 0.87
CA ILE A 204 3.37 -8.45 -0.58
C ILE A 204 2.45 -9.58 -1.03
N TRP A 205 1.71 -9.30 -2.11
CA TRP A 205 0.93 -10.28 -2.84
C TRP A 205 1.43 -10.45 -4.25
N ASP A 206 1.33 -11.67 -4.77
CA ASP A 206 1.57 -12.00 -6.16
C ASP A 206 0.61 -13.11 -6.60
N ALA A 207 -0.13 -12.90 -7.68
CA ALA A 207 -1.08 -13.86 -8.22
C ALA A 207 -0.40 -15.17 -8.67
N SER A 208 0.88 -15.12 -9.02
CA SER A 208 1.68 -16.29 -9.43
C SER A 208 2.25 -17.08 -8.25
N ALA A 209 2.13 -16.58 -7.01
CA ALA A 209 2.67 -17.28 -5.84
C ALA A 209 1.84 -18.54 -5.50
N PRO A 210 2.50 -19.66 -5.10
CA PRO A 210 1.82 -20.88 -4.68
C PRO A 210 0.97 -20.63 -3.42
N VAL A 211 -0.19 -21.29 -3.35
CA VAL A 211 -1.05 -21.27 -2.15
C VAL A 211 -0.34 -22.00 -1.02
N VAL A 212 -0.03 -21.31 0.06
CA VAL A 212 0.38 -21.99 1.29
C VAL A 212 -0.90 -22.33 2.05
N GLN A 213 -1.41 -23.55 1.86
CA GLN A 213 -2.51 -24.06 2.68
C GLN A 213 -2.02 -24.24 4.12
N SER A 214 -2.69 -23.61 5.09
CA SER A 214 -2.49 -23.91 6.51
C SER A 214 -2.92 -25.35 6.80
N PRO A 215 -2.20 -26.10 7.66
CA PRO A 215 -2.62 -27.44 8.04
C PRO A 215 -3.99 -27.39 8.71
N SER A 216 -4.91 -28.23 8.25
CA SER A 216 -6.24 -28.41 8.85
C SER A 216 -6.10 -28.99 10.26
N GLU A 217 -6.51 -28.25 11.28
CA GLU A 217 -6.80 -28.81 12.60
C GLU A 217 -8.06 -29.68 12.49
N CYS A 218 -7.86 -30.96 12.21
CA CYS A 218 -8.84 -32.02 12.40
C CYS A 218 -8.09 -33.22 13.00
N ASP A 219 -7.83 -33.17 14.30
CA ASP A 219 -7.76 -34.38 15.11
C ASP A 219 -8.38 -34.07 16.48
N VAL A 220 -9.65 -34.47 16.59
CA VAL A 220 -10.43 -34.47 17.82
C VAL A 220 -9.93 -35.65 18.65
N ASP A 221 -9.08 -35.38 19.65
CA ASP A 221 -8.71 -36.39 20.63
C ASP A 221 -9.93 -36.67 21.52
N SER A 222 -10.50 -37.87 21.37
CA SER A 222 -11.62 -38.36 22.17
C SER A 222 -11.10 -38.85 23.52
N PRO A 223 -11.77 -38.55 24.65
CA PRO A 223 -11.31 -39.05 25.95
C PRO A 223 -11.53 -40.57 26.03
N LYS A 224 -10.45 -41.34 26.22
CA LYS A 224 -10.56 -42.73 26.66
C LYS A 224 -10.94 -42.76 28.14
N SER A 225 -12.15 -43.22 28.40
CA SER A 225 -12.60 -43.69 29.70
C SER A 225 -11.85 -44.97 30.09
N ALA A 226 -11.30 -45.01 31.30
CA ALA A 226 -11.06 -46.22 32.09
C ALA A 226 -11.23 -45.88 33.57
#